data_AF-A0A849F7D0-F1
#
_entry.id   AF-A0A849F7D0-F1
#
_cell.length_a   1.000
_cell.length_b   1.000
_cell.length_c   1.000
_cell.angle_alpha   90.00
_cell.angle_beta   90.00
_cell.angle_gamma   90.00
#
_symmetry.space_group_name_H-M   'P 1'
#
loop_
_entity.id
_entity.type
_entity.pdbx_description
1 polymer ?
#
loop_
_entity_poly.entity_id
_entity_poly.type
_entity_poly.pdbx_seq_one_letter_code
_entity_poly.pdbx_strand_id
1 'polypeptide(L)' 'MSLTAPLAAAQSERIIDALAQATDEAMGLGVFGSPTFVVDGEVFWGDDRLEDALLWAEGK' A
#
# COMPACT_ATOMS: atom_id res chain seq x y z
N MET A 1 -15.24 -9.72 -21.71
CA MET A 1 -15.49 -9.26 -20.32
C MET A 1 -15.89 -7.80 -20.41
N SER A 2 -17.11 -7.43 -19.99
CA SER A 2 -17.58 -6.04 -20.09
C SER A 2 -16.88 -5.17 -19.06
N LEU A 3 -16.35 -4.01 -19.47
CA LEU A 3 -15.69 -3.05 -18.57
C LEU A 3 -16.64 -2.46 -17.52
N THR A 4 -17.96 -2.62 -17.69
CA THR A 4 -18.98 -2.08 -16.78
C THR A 4 -19.01 -2.76 -15.41
N ALA A 5 -18.72 -4.06 -15.32
CA ALA A 5 -18.80 -4.78 -14.05
C ALA A 5 -17.69 -4.39 -13.05
N PRO A 6 -16.41 -4.28 -13.45
CA PRO A 6 -15.36 -3.78 -12.55
C PRO A 6 -15.60 -2.34 -12.06
N LEU A 7 -16.04 -1.44 -12.94
CA LEU A 7 -16.34 -0.04 -12.58
C LEU A 7 -17.46 0.04 -11.53
N ALA A 8 -18.54 -0.74 -11.72
CA ALA A 8 -19.63 -0.81 -10.75
C ALA A 8 -19.17 -1.38 -9.39
N ALA A 9 -18.30 -2.40 -9.40
CA ALA A 9 -17.73 -2.96 -8.18
C ALA A 9 -16.84 -1.94 -7.44
N ALA A 10 -16.00 -1.19 -8.17
CA ALA A 10 -15.12 -0.17 -7.60
C ALA A 10 -15.87 0.96 -6.89
N GLN A 11 -17.12 1.20 -7.28
CA GLN A 11 -18.01 2.21 -6.67
C GLN A 11 -18.87 1.65 -5.53
N SER A 12 -18.77 0.36 -5.20
CA SER A 12 -19.55 -0.23 -4.10
C SER A 12 -19.02 0.18 -2.73
N GLU A 13 -19.91 0.35 -1.75
CA GLU A 13 -19.55 0.71 -0.36
C GLU A 13 -18.41 -0.15 0.19
N ARG A 14 -18.50 -1.47 0.01
CA ARG A 14 -17.46 -2.41 0.42
C ARG A 14 -16.06 -2.07 -0.10
N ILE A 15 -15.92 -1.61 -1.35
CA ILE A 15 -14.61 -1.28 -1.93
C ILE A 15 -14.13 0.08 -1.45
N ILE A 16 -15.05 1.04 -1.30
CA ILE A 16 -14.75 2.36 -0.73
C ILE A 16 -14.25 2.22 0.71
N ASP A 17 -14.95 1.43 1.53
CA ASP A 17 -14.57 1.17 2.92
C ASP A 17 -13.24 0.43 3.01
N ALA A 18 -13.01 -0.56 2.15
CA ALA A 18 -11.73 -1.27 2.09
C ALA A 18 -10.57 -0.35 1.70
N LEU A 19 -10.78 0.58 0.76
CA LEU A 19 -9.78 1.58 0.37
C LEU A 19 -9.48 2.54 1.54
N ALA A 20 -10.51 3.00 2.25
CA ALA A 20 -10.34 3.86 3.42
C ALA A 20 -9.55 3.15 4.53
N GLN A 21 -9.93 1.91 4.87
CA GLN A 21 -9.23 1.10 5.88
C GLN A 21 -7.76 0.86 5.51
N ALA A 22 -7.47 0.53 4.25
CA ALA A 22 -6.10 0.35 3.79
C ALA A 22 -5.30 1.66 3.85
N THR A 23 -5.94 2.81 3.61
CA THR A 23 -5.31 4.13 3.73
C THR A 23 -5.00 4.46 5.20
N ASP A 24 -5.94 4.18 6.11
CA ASP A 24 -5.76 4.37 7.55
C ASP A 24 -4.64 3.49 8.10
N GLU A 25 -4.58 2.22 7.67
CA GLU A 25 -3.50 1.30 8.02
C GLU A 25 -2.14 1.83 7.53
N ALA A 26 -2.05 2.26 6.27
CA ALA A 26 -0.82 2.81 5.71
C ALA A 26 -0.35 4.06 6.50
N MET A 27 -1.28 4.98 6.82
CA MET A 27 -0.96 6.14 7.65
C MET A 27 -0.49 5.73 9.05
N GLY A 28 -1.10 4.70 9.65
CA GLY A 28 -0.70 4.14 10.94
C GLY A 28 0.71 3.55 10.95
N LEU A 29 1.17 3.06 9.79
CA LEU A 29 2.54 2.59 9.57
C LEU A 29 3.55 3.71 9.25
N GLY A 30 3.12 4.97 9.20
CA GLY A 30 3.97 6.12 8.87
C GLY A 30 4.15 6.35 7.36
N VAL A 31 3.37 5.69 6.51
CA VAL A 31 3.37 5.92 5.06
C VAL A 31 2.79 7.31 4.77
N PHE A 32 3.54 8.12 4.02
CA PHE A 32 3.14 9.48 3.63
C PHE A 32 3.14 9.74 2.11
N GLY A 33 3.63 8.79 1.32
CA GLY A 33 3.77 8.93 -0.13
C GLY A 33 3.87 7.58 -0.84
N SER A 34 4.07 7.61 -2.15
CA SER A 34 4.16 6.40 -2.98
C SER A 34 5.32 6.50 -3.98
N PRO A 35 6.06 5.39 -4.24
CA PRO A 35 5.96 4.11 -3.53
C PRO A 35 6.59 4.17 -2.12
N THR A 36 6.10 3.31 -1.21
CA THR A 36 6.65 3.11 0.14
C THR A 36 6.66 1.61 0.44
N PHE A 37 7.73 1.12 1.07
CA PHE A 37 7.87 -0.25 1.57
C PHE A 37 7.99 -0.20 3.08
N VAL A 38 7.32 -1.12 3.78
CA VAL A 38 7.39 -1.23 5.24
C VAL A 38 7.82 -2.66 5.58
N VAL A 39 8.90 -2.81 6.35
CA VAL A 39 9.47 -4.11 6.74
C VAL A 39 9.74 -4.09 8.23
N ASP A 40 9.07 -4.97 8.99
CA ASP A 40 9.18 -5.06 10.46
C ASP A 40 9.04 -3.71 11.19
N GLY A 41 8.21 -2.81 10.65
CA GLY A 41 7.96 -1.48 11.19
C GLY A 41 8.91 -0.37 10.69
N GLU A 42 9.98 -0.72 9.95
CA GLU A 42 10.87 0.24 9.30
C GLU A 42 10.28 0.70 7.97
N VAL A 43 10.38 2.00 7.66
CA VAL A 43 9.72 2.62 6.50
C VAL A 43 10.75 3.10 5.47
N PHE A 44 10.62 2.61 4.24
CA PHE A 44 11.47 2.94 3.10
C PHE A 44 10.63 3.66 2.04
N TRP A 45 10.90 4.96 1.83
CA TRP A 45 10.15 5.79 0.88
C TRP A 45 10.95 6.05 -0.39
N GLY A 46 10.34 5.77 -1.55
CA GLY A 46 10.96 5.90 -2.87
C GLY A 46 11.26 4.55 -3.54
N ASP A 47 11.14 4.49 -4.87
CA ASP A 47 11.43 3.27 -5.65
C ASP A 47 12.90 2.87 -5.55
N ASP A 48 13.78 3.88 -5.43
CA ASP A 48 15.22 3.77 -5.20
C ASP A 48 15.58 3.19 -3.82
N ARG A 49 14.59 2.94 -2.96
CA ARG A 49 14.78 2.32 -1.64
C ARG A 49 14.31 0.88 -1.57
N LEU A 50 13.85 0.30 -2.69
CA LEU A 50 13.42 -1.10 -2.72
C LEU A 50 14.57 -2.06 -2.37
N GLU A 51 15.78 -1.85 -2.91
CA GLU A 51 16.91 -2.72 -2.57
C GLU A 51 17.27 -2.63 -1.08
N ASP A 52 17.25 -1.43 -0.49
CA ASP A 52 17.51 -1.23 0.94
C ASP A 52 16.47 -1.97 1.81
N ALA A 53 15.18 -1.90 1.45
CA ALA A 53 14.11 -2.59 2.16
C ALA A 53 14.27 -4.12 2.11
N LEU A 54 14.72 -4.66 0.97
CA LEU A 54 14.99 -6.09 0.81
C LEU A 54 16.19 -6.55 1.65
N LEU A 55 17.26 -5.76 1.68
CA LEU A 55 18.43 -6.05 2.53
C LEU A 55 18.03 -6.08 4.01
N TRP A 56 17.24 -5.09 4.44
CA TRP A 56 16.70 -5.04 5.80
C TRP A 56 15.86 -6.28 6.14
N ALA A 57 14.99 -6.72 5.22
CA ALA A 57 14.17 -7.93 5.40
C ALA A 57 15.00 -9.21 5.54
N GLU A 58 16.21 -9.25 4.97
CA GLU A 58 17.16 -10.36 5.12
C GLU A 58 17.97 -10.29 6.43
N GLY A 59 17.78 -9.24 7.25
CA GLY A 59 18.55 -8.99 8.47
C GLY A 59 19.98 -8.51 8.19
N LYS A 60 20.20 -7.87 7.04
CA LYS A 60 21.50 -7.34 6.59
C LYS A 60 21.58 -5.83 6.71
#